data_AF-A0A1Z8JMT5-F1
#
_entry.id   AF-A0A1Z8JMT5-F1
#
_cell.length_a   1.000
_cell.length_b   1.000
_cell.length_c   1.000
_cell.angle_alpha   90.00
_cell.angle_beta   90.00
_cell.angle_gamma   90.00
#
_symmetry.space_group_name_H-M   'P 1'
#
loop_
_entity.id
_entity.type
_entity.pdbx_description
1 polymer ?
#
loop_
_entity_poly.entity_id
_entity_poly.type
_entity_poly.pdbx_seq_one_letter_code
_entity_poly.pdbx_strand_id
1 'polypeptide(L)'
;MTDIIVLVVAAEDSVKPQTVEAIKHAKGSGVPIVIAINKCDKPEANPDKVVADLASHGIDVEDYGGETPVCRISAKTGLGMKEFEETIVTVAELLELKTEERANVEGWVLESQVKKGLGNVATLLIKRGQLKPGCILVSGTTFCKVRVMKDEHGKPIKVAKPAQPVEVSGWKELPEAGDYAIQAKDENYAKKVIINREKRKRMMDEASQVEEMNKRRIKSIEDSKKSEKIQEYQLQGFSLEEIKELEPDLFDDESNKIKYVNFIIKADVSGSAEAVRQSIEGLGNDEVKSRIIFEEVGAPTESDIARAKDSDAEILVFNTKVPKDILNSASKSKVEIKEFNVIYHLIEDVLKTLTSKLTPIYETKVISKVAIKQLFEIGLKGKETMIIAGSRVIDGTFKKNSQVRLVRNGEVIYTGKVKQLKVVKNDVNEVKNGADCGVSLEGDPEMKEGDIIEAFEQIPIQRHL
;
A
#
# COMPACT_ATOMS: atom_id res chain seq x y z
N MET A 1 -14.92 16.27 -17.67
CA MET A 1 -14.13 16.36 -18.91
C MET A 1 -14.93 15.89 -20.12
N THR A 2 -15.75 14.86 -19.94
CA THR A 2 -16.62 14.27 -20.96
C THR A 2 -17.97 14.98 -21.03
N ASP A 3 -18.60 14.94 -22.22
CA ASP A 3 -19.94 15.49 -22.46
C ASP A 3 -21.05 14.45 -22.29
N ILE A 4 -20.72 13.15 -22.45
CA ILE A 4 -21.63 12.02 -22.25
C ILE A 4 -20.86 10.91 -21.52
N ILE A 5 -21.50 10.23 -20.58
CA ILE A 5 -20.96 9.06 -19.89
C ILE A 5 -21.68 7.81 -20.39
N VAL A 6 -20.92 6.83 -20.86
CA VAL A 6 -21.45 5.50 -21.18
C VAL A 6 -21.21 4.56 -20.00
N LEU A 7 -22.28 4.05 -19.40
CA LEU A 7 -22.21 3.05 -18.35
C LEU A 7 -22.44 1.65 -18.95
N VAL A 8 -21.40 0.83 -18.99
CA VAL A 8 -21.48 -0.54 -19.51
C VAL A 8 -21.73 -1.52 -18.37
N VAL A 9 -22.82 -2.29 -18.45
CA VAL A 9 -23.17 -3.30 -17.44
C VAL A 9 -23.37 -4.65 -18.12
N ALA A 10 -22.79 -5.72 -17.60
CA ALA A 10 -22.96 -7.04 -18.17
C ALA A 10 -24.34 -7.63 -17.81
N ALA A 11 -25.06 -8.15 -18.81
CA ALA A 11 -26.39 -8.74 -18.66
C ALA A 11 -26.45 -9.97 -17.74
N GLU A 12 -25.31 -10.62 -17.49
CA GLU A 12 -25.19 -11.80 -16.62
C GLU A 12 -24.94 -11.45 -15.14
N ASP A 13 -24.31 -10.30 -14.88
CA ASP A 13 -23.65 -10.01 -13.60
C ASP A 13 -24.38 -8.98 -12.73
N SER A 14 -25.45 -8.37 -13.27
CA SER A 14 -26.17 -7.23 -12.71
C SER A 14 -25.27 -6.12 -12.13
N VAL A 15 -25.84 -5.23 -11.32
CA VAL A 15 -25.13 -4.11 -10.69
C VAL A 15 -24.23 -4.63 -9.56
N LYS A 16 -22.91 -4.60 -9.78
CA LYS A 16 -21.87 -4.94 -8.79
C LYS A 16 -21.39 -3.69 -8.05
N PRO A 17 -20.65 -3.82 -6.91
CA PRO A 17 -20.15 -2.65 -6.16
C PRO A 17 -19.39 -1.61 -7.01
N GLN A 18 -18.56 -2.07 -7.94
CA GLN A 18 -17.86 -1.19 -8.89
C GLN A 18 -18.83 -0.39 -9.79
N THR A 19 -19.92 -1.02 -10.22
CA THR A 19 -20.98 -0.35 -10.98
C THR A 19 -21.68 0.70 -10.12
N VAL A 20 -21.93 0.43 -8.84
CA VAL A 20 -22.54 1.39 -7.91
C VAL A 20 -21.65 2.63 -7.73
N GLU A 21 -20.34 2.45 -7.58
CA GLU A 21 -19.40 3.56 -7.54
C GLU A 21 -19.40 4.35 -8.85
N ALA A 22 -19.37 3.67 -10.01
CA ALA A 22 -19.45 4.32 -11.31
C ALA A 22 -20.74 5.15 -11.47
N ILE A 23 -21.88 4.64 -11.00
CA ILE A 23 -23.18 5.36 -10.99
C ILE A 23 -23.09 6.61 -10.12
N LYS A 24 -22.51 6.49 -8.91
CA LYS A 24 -22.36 7.63 -7.99
C LYS A 24 -21.50 8.73 -8.61
N HIS A 25 -20.39 8.36 -9.26
CA HIS A 25 -19.51 9.30 -9.94
C HIS A 25 -20.19 9.96 -11.15
N ALA A 26 -20.90 9.16 -11.96
CA ALA A 26 -21.62 9.66 -13.13
C ALA A 26 -22.71 10.67 -12.74
N LYS A 27 -23.55 10.33 -11.76
CA LYS A 27 -24.58 11.25 -11.23
C LYS A 27 -23.99 12.52 -10.61
N GLY A 28 -22.92 12.38 -9.83
CA GLY A 28 -22.25 13.51 -9.19
C GLY A 28 -21.64 14.50 -10.18
N SER A 29 -21.39 14.07 -11.43
CA SER A 29 -20.83 14.93 -12.47
C SER A 29 -21.86 15.84 -13.16
N GLY A 30 -23.16 15.53 -13.06
CA GLY A 30 -24.23 16.22 -13.80
C GLY A 30 -24.18 16.02 -15.32
N VAL A 31 -23.38 15.07 -15.81
CA VAL A 31 -23.24 14.74 -17.23
C VAL A 31 -24.30 13.70 -17.62
N PRO A 32 -24.96 13.82 -18.78
CA PRO A 32 -25.90 12.81 -19.27
C PRO A 32 -25.29 11.42 -19.35
N ILE A 33 -26.08 10.42 -19.00
CA ILE A 33 -25.68 9.01 -18.95
C ILE A 33 -26.40 8.25 -20.05
N VAL A 34 -25.70 7.36 -20.74
CA VAL A 34 -26.27 6.34 -21.63
C VAL A 34 -25.86 4.97 -21.10
N ILE A 35 -26.83 4.07 -20.93
CA ILE A 35 -26.56 2.73 -20.40
C ILE A 35 -26.44 1.74 -21.56
N ALA A 36 -25.36 0.96 -21.55
CA ALA A 36 -25.13 -0.14 -22.47
C ALA A 36 -25.12 -1.47 -21.72
N ILE A 37 -26.19 -2.24 -21.82
CA ILE A 37 -26.27 -3.59 -21.25
C ILE A 37 -25.58 -4.54 -22.24
N ASN A 38 -24.38 -5.02 -21.89
CA ASN A 38 -23.54 -5.84 -22.75
C ASN A 38 -23.75 -7.35 -22.52
N LYS A 39 -23.28 -8.18 -23.46
CA LYS A 39 -23.36 -9.65 -23.44
C LYS A 39 -24.78 -10.21 -23.58
N CYS A 40 -25.68 -9.49 -24.25
CA CYS A 40 -27.05 -9.96 -24.53
C CYS A 40 -27.12 -11.16 -25.49
N ASP A 41 -26.00 -11.58 -26.08
CA ASP A 41 -25.91 -12.79 -26.92
C ASP A 41 -25.90 -14.10 -26.10
N LYS A 42 -25.68 -14.03 -24.79
CA LYS A 42 -25.57 -15.20 -23.93
C LYS A 42 -26.95 -15.73 -23.50
N PRO A 43 -27.12 -17.06 -23.38
CA PRO A 43 -28.38 -17.63 -22.90
C PRO A 43 -28.67 -17.29 -21.43
N GLU A 44 -27.64 -17.07 -20.62
CA GLU A 44 -27.75 -16.60 -19.23
C GLU A 44 -28.03 -15.09 -19.08
N ALA A 45 -28.10 -14.33 -20.19
CA ALA A 45 -28.32 -12.90 -20.14
C ALA A 45 -29.74 -12.55 -19.65
N ASN A 46 -29.84 -11.66 -18.68
CA ASN A 46 -31.12 -11.12 -18.20
C ASN A 46 -31.08 -9.59 -18.17
N PRO A 47 -31.27 -8.92 -19.33
CA PRO A 47 -31.19 -7.47 -19.40
C PRO A 47 -32.27 -6.78 -18.56
N ASP A 48 -33.47 -7.35 -18.47
CA ASP A 48 -34.58 -6.73 -17.73
C ASP A 48 -34.31 -6.68 -16.22
N LYS A 49 -33.64 -7.70 -15.68
CA LYS A 49 -33.13 -7.67 -14.30
C LYS A 49 -32.14 -6.52 -14.10
N VAL A 50 -31.22 -6.32 -15.04
CA VAL A 50 -30.23 -5.23 -14.97
C VAL A 50 -30.92 -3.86 -14.96
N VAL A 51 -31.94 -3.67 -15.81
CA VAL A 51 -32.74 -2.43 -15.84
C VAL A 51 -33.43 -2.18 -14.48
N ALA A 52 -34.05 -3.21 -13.90
CA ALA A 52 -34.67 -3.11 -12.57
C ALA A 52 -33.67 -2.77 -11.46
N ASP A 53 -32.48 -3.38 -11.50
CA ASP A 53 -31.43 -3.14 -10.51
C ASP A 53 -30.84 -1.72 -10.67
N LEU A 54 -30.65 -1.23 -11.90
CA LEU A 54 -30.21 0.15 -12.17
C LEU A 54 -31.20 1.20 -11.66
N ALA A 55 -32.50 0.96 -11.89
CA ALA A 55 -33.57 1.80 -11.37
C ALA A 55 -33.58 1.82 -9.83
N SER A 56 -33.35 0.66 -9.20
CA SER A 56 -33.26 0.55 -7.73
C SER A 56 -32.06 1.29 -7.15
N HIS A 57 -30.97 1.44 -7.91
CA HIS A 57 -29.81 2.27 -7.56
C HIS A 57 -29.99 3.75 -8.01
N GLY A 58 -31.23 4.11 -8.33
CA GLY A 58 -31.72 5.47 -8.57
C GLY A 58 -31.42 6.02 -9.97
N ILE A 59 -31.03 5.19 -10.94
CA ILE A 59 -30.92 5.68 -12.32
C ILE A 59 -32.31 5.73 -12.93
N ASP A 60 -32.73 6.90 -13.41
CA ASP A 60 -34.02 7.09 -14.04
C ASP A 60 -33.99 6.59 -15.49
N VAL A 61 -34.14 5.27 -15.65
CA VAL A 61 -34.07 4.56 -16.93
C VAL A 61 -35.32 4.77 -17.80
N GLU A 62 -35.13 4.85 -19.11
CA GLU A 62 -36.18 5.09 -20.10
C GLU A 62 -37.29 4.02 -20.10
N ASP A 63 -36.96 2.73 -19.87
CA ASP A 63 -37.95 1.65 -19.79
C ASP A 63 -39.02 1.87 -18.69
N TYR A 64 -38.72 2.68 -17.66
CA TYR A 64 -39.66 3.06 -16.59
C TYR A 64 -40.11 4.53 -16.68
N GLY A 65 -39.93 5.16 -17.85
CA GLY A 65 -40.35 6.55 -18.11
C GLY A 65 -39.36 7.61 -17.62
N GLY A 66 -38.11 7.23 -17.35
CA GLY A 66 -37.02 8.16 -17.04
C GLY A 66 -36.35 8.73 -18.29
N GLU A 67 -35.28 9.51 -18.08
CA GLU A 67 -34.57 10.23 -19.14
C GLU A 67 -33.30 9.50 -19.63
N THR A 68 -32.86 8.46 -18.92
CA THR A 68 -31.59 7.76 -19.21
C THR A 68 -31.81 6.65 -20.25
N PRO A 69 -31.27 6.78 -21.48
CA PRO A 69 -31.47 5.78 -22.51
C PRO A 69 -30.75 4.47 -22.18
N VAL A 70 -31.38 3.34 -22.49
CA VAL A 70 -30.85 2.00 -22.24
C VAL A 70 -30.77 1.20 -23.54
N CYS A 71 -29.54 0.86 -23.94
CA CYS A 71 -29.27 0.06 -25.12
C CYS A 71 -28.86 -1.36 -24.73
N ARG A 72 -29.53 -2.37 -25.33
CA ARG A 72 -29.20 -3.79 -25.13
C ARG A 72 -28.25 -4.24 -26.25
N ILE A 73 -26.99 -4.51 -25.91
CA ILE A 73 -25.92 -4.75 -26.89
C ILE A 73 -25.18 -6.07 -26.68
N SER A 74 -24.49 -6.52 -27.73
CA SER A 74 -23.44 -7.53 -27.65
C SER A 74 -22.20 -7.02 -28.35
N ALA A 75 -21.18 -6.66 -27.58
CA ALA A 75 -19.89 -6.23 -28.12
C ALA A 75 -19.18 -7.33 -28.94
N LYS A 76 -19.54 -8.61 -28.74
CA LYS A 76 -18.96 -9.75 -29.45
C LYS A 76 -19.61 -9.99 -30.80
N THR A 77 -20.94 -9.92 -30.87
CA THR A 77 -21.70 -10.23 -32.10
C THR A 77 -22.05 -8.99 -32.90
N GLY A 78 -21.97 -7.80 -32.30
CA GLY A 78 -22.40 -6.53 -32.88
C GLY A 78 -23.90 -6.25 -32.72
N LEU A 79 -24.67 -7.13 -32.06
CA LEU A 79 -26.08 -6.91 -31.77
C LEU A 79 -26.29 -5.57 -31.03
N GLY A 80 -27.26 -4.77 -31.48
CA GLY A 80 -27.64 -3.51 -30.84
C GLY A 80 -26.64 -2.36 -30.98
N MET A 81 -25.48 -2.57 -31.63
CA MET A 81 -24.43 -1.54 -31.71
C MET A 81 -24.85 -0.33 -32.55
N LYS A 82 -25.62 -0.55 -33.61
CA LYS A 82 -26.13 0.52 -34.47
C LYS A 82 -27.11 1.44 -33.73
N GLU A 83 -28.05 0.83 -33.01
CA GLU A 83 -29.00 1.57 -32.16
C GLU A 83 -28.25 2.35 -31.08
N PHE A 84 -27.28 1.72 -30.42
CA PHE A 84 -26.44 2.37 -29.43
C PHE A 84 -25.67 3.59 -29.97
N GLU A 85 -25.12 3.48 -31.19
CA GLU A 85 -24.48 4.61 -31.87
C GLU A 85 -25.48 5.74 -32.15
N GLU A 86 -26.65 5.42 -32.70
CA GLU A 86 -27.72 6.38 -32.98
C GLU A 86 -28.21 7.09 -31.69
N THR A 87 -28.32 6.35 -30.58
CA THR A 87 -28.66 6.92 -29.27
C THR A 87 -27.61 7.91 -28.77
N ILE A 88 -26.32 7.58 -28.88
CA ILE A 88 -25.25 8.50 -28.47
C ILE A 88 -25.30 9.79 -29.32
N VAL A 89 -25.48 9.66 -30.64
CA VAL A 89 -25.60 10.82 -31.54
C VAL A 89 -26.80 11.67 -31.14
N THR A 90 -27.95 11.04 -30.86
CA THR A 90 -29.17 11.74 -30.45
C THR A 90 -28.96 12.54 -29.14
N VAL A 91 -28.34 11.91 -28.13
CA VAL A 91 -28.03 12.60 -26.86
C VAL A 91 -27.06 13.77 -27.09
N ALA A 92 -26.06 13.60 -27.96
CA ALA A 92 -25.11 14.66 -28.30
C ALA A 92 -25.78 15.84 -29.02
N GLU A 93 -26.73 15.57 -29.92
CA GLU A 93 -27.52 16.61 -30.61
C GLU A 93 -28.39 17.41 -29.64
N LEU A 94 -29.03 16.73 -28.67
CA LEU A 94 -29.83 17.38 -27.62
C LEU A 94 -29.00 18.31 -26.72
N LEU A 95 -27.71 18.03 -26.55
CA LEU A 95 -26.80 18.87 -25.75
C LEU A 95 -26.36 20.15 -26.46
N GLU A 96 -26.62 20.29 -27.77
CA GLU A 96 -26.20 21.42 -28.60
C GLU A 96 -24.72 21.84 -28.37
N LEU A 97 -23.81 20.85 -28.37
CA LEU A 97 -22.40 21.08 -28.04
C LEU A 97 -21.78 22.16 -28.95
N LYS A 98 -21.19 23.19 -28.31
CA LYS A 98 -20.61 24.36 -28.97
C LYS A 98 -19.14 24.51 -28.60
N THR A 99 -18.34 24.94 -29.55
CA THR A 99 -16.93 25.27 -29.32
C THR A 99 -16.49 26.42 -30.21
N GLU A 100 -15.45 27.13 -29.78
CA GLU A 100 -14.84 28.21 -30.55
C GLU A 100 -13.50 27.75 -31.11
N GLU A 101 -13.41 27.67 -32.44
CA GLU A 101 -12.16 27.27 -33.10
C GLU A 101 -11.13 28.42 -33.18
N ARG A 102 -11.61 29.67 -33.22
CA ARG A 102 -10.77 30.88 -33.39
C ARG A 102 -10.52 31.60 -32.07
N ALA A 103 -10.16 30.83 -31.05
CA ALA A 103 -9.80 31.32 -29.74
C ALA A 103 -8.42 30.79 -29.31
N ASN A 104 -7.91 31.31 -28.20
CA ASN A 104 -6.74 30.74 -27.55
C ASN A 104 -7.01 29.29 -27.16
N VAL A 105 -5.99 28.44 -27.29
CA VAL A 105 -6.12 27.02 -26.97
C VAL A 105 -6.34 26.84 -25.49
N GLU A 106 -7.35 26.05 -25.17
CA GLU A 106 -7.62 25.55 -23.84
C GLU A 106 -7.91 24.06 -23.93
N GLY A 107 -7.44 23.27 -22.97
CA GLY A 107 -7.65 21.84 -22.94
C GLY A 107 -7.29 21.22 -21.61
N TRP A 108 -7.53 19.92 -21.51
CA TRP A 108 -7.21 19.13 -20.32
C TRP A 108 -6.06 18.19 -20.59
N VAL A 109 -5.17 18.04 -19.61
CA VAL A 109 -4.17 16.97 -19.62
C VAL A 109 -4.86 15.67 -19.23
N LEU A 110 -4.93 14.74 -20.17
CA LEU A 110 -5.47 13.40 -19.91
C LEU A 110 -4.41 12.53 -19.23
N GLU A 111 -3.19 12.55 -19.76
CA GLU A 111 -2.13 11.66 -19.33
C GLU A 111 -0.76 12.24 -19.69
N SER A 112 0.24 11.98 -18.85
CA SER A 112 1.61 12.44 -19.05
C SER A 112 2.60 11.28 -18.98
N GLN A 113 3.62 11.30 -19.84
CA GLN A 113 4.66 10.26 -19.89
C GLN A 113 6.00 10.77 -20.42
N VAL A 114 7.07 10.03 -20.14
CA VAL A 114 8.42 10.31 -20.67
C VAL A 114 8.71 9.36 -21.83
N LYS A 115 8.84 9.90 -23.04
CA LYS A 115 9.17 9.10 -24.24
C LYS A 115 10.61 9.30 -24.67
N LYS A 116 11.32 8.19 -24.91
CA LYS A 116 12.69 8.21 -25.44
C LYS A 116 12.74 8.97 -26.78
N GLY A 117 13.59 9.99 -26.85
CA GLY A 117 13.77 10.84 -28.03
C GLY A 117 12.82 12.03 -28.14
N LEU A 118 11.64 11.99 -27.51
CA LEU A 118 10.69 13.12 -27.47
C LEU A 118 10.73 13.89 -26.15
N GLY A 119 11.26 13.28 -25.09
CA GLY A 119 11.28 13.84 -23.74
C GLY A 119 9.91 13.76 -23.08
N ASN A 120 9.55 14.80 -22.33
CA ASN A 120 8.26 14.90 -21.66
C ASN A 120 7.14 15.15 -22.69
N VAL A 121 6.16 14.25 -22.70
CA VAL A 121 4.98 14.32 -23.55
C VAL A 121 3.73 14.21 -22.70
N ALA A 122 2.65 14.83 -23.17
CA ALA A 122 1.34 14.70 -22.55
C ALA A 122 0.24 14.64 -23.61
N THR A 123 -0.78 13.82 -23.36
CA THR A 123 -1.99 13.74 -24.17
C THR A 123 -2.96 14.81 -23.69
N LEU A 124 -3.31 15.74 -24.57
CA LEU A 124 -4.25 16.81 -24.31
C LEU A 124 -5.58 16.55 -25.00
N LEU A 125 -6.69 16.77 -24.29
CA LEU A 125 -8.00 16.91 -24.90
C LEU A 125 -8.29 18.39 -25.14
N ILE A 126 -8.30 18.82 -26.39
CA ILE A 126 -8.54 20.22 -26.74
C ILE A 126 -10.02 20.55 -26.50
N LYS A 127 -10.31 21.53 -25.64
CA LYS A 127 -11.66 21.99 -25.36
C LYS A 127 -12.06 23.15 -26.28
N ARG A 128 -11.14 24.07 -26.52
CA ARG A 128 -11.36 25.31 -27.27
C ARG A 128 -10.09 25.71 -28.01
N GLY A 129 -10.26 26.39 -29.16
CA GLY A 129 -9.17 26.84 -30.01
C GLY A 129 -8.58 25.71 -30.87
N GLN A 130 -7.63 26.07 -31.74
CA GLN A 130 -6.89 25.12 -32.56
C GLN A 130 -5.42 25.10 -32.17
N LEU A 131 -4.92 23.94 -31.75
CA LEU A 131 -3.52 23.79 -31.35
C LEU A 131 -2.63 23.59 -32.57
N LYS A 132 -1.51 24.32 -32.62
CA LYS A 132 -0.52 24.27 -33.69
C LYS A 132 0.90 24.13 -33.11
N PRO A 133 1.86 23.57 -33.87
CA PRO A 133 3.26 23.60 -33.47
C PRO A 133 3.75 25.03 -33.26
N GLY A 134 4.57 25.23 -32.23
CA GLY A 134 5.07 26.55 -31.82
C GLY A 134 4.21 27.28 -30.79
N CYS A 135 2.96 26.85 -30.54
CA CYS A 135 2.15 27.37 -29.45
C CYS A 135 2.83 27.14 -28.09
N ILE A 136 2.63 28.08 -27.17
CA ILE A 136 3.10 27.98 -25.79
C ILE A 136 1.92 27.64 -24.91
N LEU A 137 1.98 26.53 -24.19
CA LEU A 137 0.97 26.10 -23.24
C LEU A 137 1.50 26.18 -21.81
N VAL A 138 0.64 26.50 -20.87
CA VAL A 138 0.93 26.49 -19.43
C VAL A 138 -0.06 25.56 -18.75
N SER A 139 0.43 24.62 -17.95
CA SER A 139 -0.36 23.64 -17.20
C SER A 139 0.25 23.48 -15.81
N GLY A 140 -0.55 23.62 -14.76
CA GLY A 140 -0.03 23.58 -13.38
C GLY A 140 1.14 24.54 -13.17
N THR A 141 2.29 24.01 -12.75
CA THR A 141 3.57 24.72 -12.57
C THR A 141 4.55 24.51 -13.74
N THR A 142 4.14 23.93 -14.85
CA THR A 142 5.01 23.69 -16.02
C THR A 142 4.51 24.43 -17.27
N PHE A 143 5.38 24.53 -18.26
CA PHE A 143 5.02 25.02 -19.60
C PHE A 143 5.56 24.12 -20.69
N CYS A 144 4.92 24.22 -21.84
CA CYS A 144 5.28 23.54 -23.06
C CYS A 144 5.47 24.54 -24.18
N LYS A 145 6.56 24.38 -24.94
CA LYS A 145 6.63 24.94 -26.30
C LYS A 145 6.38 23.78 -27.25
N VAL A 146 5.21 23.74 -27.86
CA VAL A 146 4.77 22.61 -28.69
C VAL A 146 5.74 22.39 -29.84
N ARG A 147 6.39 21.22 -29.88
CA ARG A 147 7.33 20.84 -30.94
C ARG A 147 6.73 19.88 -31.93
N VAL A 148 6.24 18.75 -31.42
CA VAL A 148 5.63 17.69 -32.20
C VAL A 148 4.24 17.44 -31.63
N MET A 149 3.28 17.24 -32.54
CA MET A 149 1.92 16.83 -32.22
C MET A 149 1.61 15.54 -32.95
N LYS A 150 0.97 14.60 -32.27
CA LYS A 150 0.50 13.34 -32.85
C LYS A 150 -0.96 13.09 -32.50
N ASP A 151 -1.68 12.45 -33.42
CA ASP A 151 -3.03 11.95 -33.18
C ASP A 151 -3.02 10.67 -32.31
N GLU A 152 -4.20 10.16 -32.00
CA GLU A 152 -4.44 8.93 -31.25
C GLU A 152 -3.82 7.68 -31.89
N HIS A 153 -3.51 7.72 -33.19
CA HIS A 153 -2.83 6.66 -33.93
C HIS A 153 -1.32 6.86 -34.04
N GLY A 154 -0.78 7.89 -33.39
CA GLY A 154 0.64 8.23 -33.39
C GLY A 154 1.13 8.91 -34.67
N LYS A 155 0.24 9.28 -35.59
CA LYS A 155 0.60 10.00 -36.82
C LYS A 155 0.79 11.48 -36.53
N PRO A 156 1.80 12.12 -37.14
CA PRO A 156 2.06 13.54 -36.92
C PRO A 156 0.95 14.40 -37.53
N ILE A 157 0.44 15.35 -36.75
CA ILE A 157 -0.60 16.29 -37.18
C ILE A 157 -0.12 17.74 -37.10
N LYS A 158 -0.65 18.60 -37.98
CA LYS A 158 -0.29 20.03 -38.05
C LYS A 158 -1.23 20.94 -37.27
N VAL A 159 -2.46 20.48 -37.05
CA VAL A 159 -3.50 21.21 -36.33
C VAL A 159 -4.32 20.19 -35.54
N ALA A 160 -4.51 20.42 -34.24
CA ALA A 160 -5.49 19.69 -33.44
C ALA A 160 -6.71 20.59 -33.20
N LYS A 161 -7.90 20.06 -33.45
CA LYS A 161 -9.18 20.77 -33.30
C LYS A 161 -9.80 20.53 -31.91
N PRO A 162 -10.80 21.32 -31.50
CA PRO A 162 -11.61 20.98 -30.33
C PRO A 162 -12.17 19.56 -30.39
N ALA A 163 -12.32 18.93 -29.22
CA ALA A 163 -12.66 17.53 -29.00
C ALA A 163 -11.65 16.48 -29.52
N GLN A 164 -10.57 16.90 -30.19
CA GLN A 164 -9.54 15.98 -30.67
C GLN A 164 -8.49 15.74 -29.57
N PRO A 165 -8.21 14.47 -29.20
CA PRO A 165 -7.06 14.14 -28.36
C PRO A 165 -5.77 14.32 -29.17
N VAL A 166 -4.75 14.94 -28.57
CA VAL A 166 -3.45 15.16 -29.21
C VAL A 166 -2.32 14.93 -28.24
N GLU A 167 -1.37 14.08 -28.62
CA GLU A 167 -0.11 13.93 -27.89
C GLU A 167 0.82 15.09 -28.26
N VAL A 168 1.26 15.82 -27.24
CA VAL A 168 2.08 17.02 -27.37
C VAL A 168 3.44 16.82 -26.71
N SER A 169 4.51 17.10 -27.45
CA SER A 169 5.88 17.13 -26.92
C SER A 169 6.43 18.55 -26.77
N GLY A 170 7.41 18.70 -25.87
CA GLY A 170 8.08 19.97 -25.60
C GLY A 170 7.81 20.56 -24.21
N TRP A 171 7.22 19.77 -23.32
CA TRP A 171 7.05 20.10 -21.91
C TRP A 171 8.40 20.22 -21.22
N LYS A 172 8.57 21.23 -20.37
CA LYS A 172 9.77 21.36 -19.53
C LYS A 172 9.79 20.31 -18.44
N GLU A 173 8.69 20.21 -17.72
CA GLU A 173 8.41 19.16 -16.73
C GLU A 173 7.07 18.52 -17.08
N LEU A 174 6.85 17.28 -16.64
CA LEU A 174 5.59 16.59 -16.88
C LEU A 174 4.44 17.35 -16.20
N PRO A 175 3.37 17.69 -16.93
CA PRO A 175 2.17 18.23 -16.30
C PRO A 175 1.42 17.14 -15.54
N GLU A 176 0.68 17.52 -14.50
CA GLU A 176 -0.16 16.57 -13.76
C GLU A 176 -1.39 16.18 -14.60
N ALA A 177 -1.79 14.90 -14.55
CA ALA A 177 -3.03 14.47 -15.18
C ALA A 177 -4.22 15.15 -14.48
N GLY A 178 -5.21 15.60 -15.25
CA GLY A 178 -6.31 16.39 -14.70
C GLY A 178 -6.10 17.91 -14.82
N ASP A 179 -4.88 18.38 -15.03
CA ASP A 179 -4.61 19.82 -15.11
C ASP A 179 -5.21 20.47 -16.37
N TYR A 180 -5.50 21.76 -16.26
CA TYR A 180 -5.89 22.59 -17.39
C TYR A 180 -4.67 23.18 -18.10
N ALA A 181 -4.58 22.94 -19.40
CA ALA A 181 -3.58 23.51 -20.29
C ALA A 181 -4.14 24.74 -21.02
N ILE A 182 -3.51 25.90 -20.82
CA ILE A 182 -3.93 27.19 -21.39
C ILE A 182 -2.82 27.76 -22.27
N GLN A 183 -3.19 28.28 -23.44
CA GLN A 183 -2.26 28.99 -24.29
C GLN A 183 -1.79 30.32 -23.68
N ALA A 184 -0.48 30.47 -23.58
CA ALA A 184 0.18 31.73 -23.24
C ALA A 184 0.52 32.53 -24.52
N LYS A 185 0.64 33.85 -24.36
CA LYS A 185 1.01 34.76 -25.45
C LYS A 185 2.44 34.50 -25.94
N ASP A 186 3.37 34.32 -25.01
CA ASP A 186 4.79 34.08 -25.27
C ASP A 186 5.44 33.31 -24.11
N GLU A 187 6.70 32.90 -24.32
CA GLU A 187 7.47 32.12 -23.34
C GLU A 187 7.81 32.92 -22.07
N ASN A 188 8.00 34.23 -22.16
CA ASN A 188 8.35 35.06 -21.01
C ASN A 188 7.14 35.21 -20.07
N TYR A 189 5.95 35.38 -20.64
CA TYR A 189 4.70 35.40 -19.92
C TYR A 189 4.43 34.05 -19.24
N ALA A 190 4.65 32.93 -19.94
CA ALA A 190 4.53 31.59 -19.37
C ALA A 190 5.43 31.41 -18.13
N LYS A 191 6.71 31.79 -18.24
CA LYS A 191 7.65 31.74 -17.11
C LYS A 191 7.20 32.60 -15.94
N LYS A 192 6.71 33.82 -16.19
CA LYS A 192 6.18 34.71 -15.14
C LYS A 192 4.97 34.10 -14.43
N VAL A 193 4.08 33.45 -15.18
CA VAL A 193 2.90 32.77 -14.61
C VAL A 193 3.34 31.60 -13.72
N ILE A 194 4.29 30.79 -14.17
CA ILE A 194 4.81 29.65 -13.40
C ILE A 194 5.44 30.10 -12.09
N ILE A 195 6.34 31.08 -12.13
CA ILE A 195 7.00 31.59 -10.91
C ILE A 195 5.97 32.08 -9.88
N ASN A 196 4.90 32.72 -10.33
CA ASN A 196 3.82 33.15 -9.44
C ASN A 196 3.03 31.96 -8.85
N ARG A 197 2.74 30.94 -9.67
CA ARG A 197 2.08 29.70 -9.23
C ARG A 197 2.95 28.91 -8.24
N GLU A 198 4.24 28.75 -8.53
CA GLU A 198 5.22 28.11 -7.63
C GLU A 198 5.36 28.85 -6.30
N LYS A 199 5.43 30.19 -6.34
CA LYS A 199 5.48 30.99 -5.11
C LYS A 199 4.22 30.76 -4.26
N ARG A 200 3.05 30.72 -4.88
CA ARG A 200 1.79 30.42 -4.17
C ARG A 200 1.77 29.00 -3.61
N LYS A 201 2.19 28.01 -4.39
CA LYS A 201 2.29 26.60 -3.95
C LYS A 201 3.23 26.49 -2.74
N ARG A 202 4.43 27.08 -2.82
CA ARG A 202 5.39 27.08 -1.70
C ARG A 202 4.82 27.73 -0.44
N MET A 203 4.14 28.88 -0.54
CA MET A 203 3.51 29.52 0.62
C MET A 203 2.40 28.66 1.24
N MET A 204 1.64 27.92 0.42
CA MET A 204 0.64 26.96 0.90
C MET A 204 1.29 25.75 1.58
N ASP A 205 2.34 25.18 0.98
CA ASP A 205 3.09 24.05 1.54
C ASP A 205 3.71 24.43 2.89
N GLU A 206 4.34 25.61 2.99
CA GLU A 206 4.88 26.15 4.24
C GLU A 206 3.79 26.31 5.31
N ALA A 207 2.60 26.83 4.95
CA ALA A 207 1.49 26.94 5.89
C ALA A 207 1.02 25.56 6.40
N SER A 208 0.90 24.58 5.51
CA SER A 208 0.53 23.21 5.89
C SER A 208 1.57 22.54 6.80
N GLN A 209 2.86 22.76 6.54
CA GLN A 209 3.94 22.26 7.38
C GLN A 209 3.94 22.91 8.76
N VAL A 210 3.62 24.21 8.84
CA VAL A 210 3.48 24.92 10.12
C VAL A 210 2.31 24.34 10.92
N GLU A 211 1.17 24.05 10.28
CA GLU A 211 0.05 23.38 10.94
C GLU A 211 0.41 21.98 11.44
N GLU A 212 1.11 21.18 10.63
CA GLU A 212 1.57 19.85 11.05
C GLU A 212 2.58 19.92 12.20
N MET A 213 3.50 20.89 12.14
CA MET A 213 4.47 21.15 13.20
C MET A 213 3.78 21.58 14.50
N ASN A 214 2.75 22.43 14.41
CA ASN A 214 1.94 22.83 15.57
C ASN A 214 1.20 21.63 16.17
N LYS A 215 0.61 20.75 15.35
CA LYS A 215 -0.02 19.51 15.82
C LYS A 215 0.98 18.59 16.53
N ARG A 216 2.16 18.38 15.95
CA ARG A 216 3.24 17.59 16.57
C ARG A 216 3.70 18.20 17.89
N ARG A 217 3.81 19.53 17.95
CA ARG A 217 4.19 20.25 19.16
C ARG A 217 3.13 20.09 20.26
N ILE A 218 1.85 20.24 19.94
CA ILE A 218 0.76 20.02 20.90
C ILE A 218 0.81 18.59 21.43
N LYS A 219 0.94 17.59 20.55
CA LYS A 219 1.08 16.19 20.94
C LYS A 219 2.27 15.96 21.88
N SER A 220 3.45 16.50 21.56
CA SER A 220 4.63 16.36 22.44
C SER A 220 4.44 16.97 23.84
N ILE A 221 3.64 18.03 23.95
CA ILE A 221 3.30 18.65 25.25
C ILE A 221 2.31 17.77 26.01
N GLU A 222 1.33 17.17 25.32
CA GLU A 222 0.41 16.20 25.91
C GLU A 222 1.15 14.97 26.42
N ASP A 223 2.04 14.38 25.61
CA ASP A 223 2.86 13.21 25.97
C ASP A 223 3.75 13.50 27.20
N SER A 224 4.32 14.72 27.29
CA SER A 224 5.10 15.17 28.45
C SER A 224 4.24 15.26 29.72
N LYS A 225 3.02 15.82 29.61
CA LYS A 225 2.08 15.90 30.75
C LYS A 225 1.62 14.52 31.23
N LYS A 226 1.37 13.60 30.29
CA LYS A 226 1.04 12.21 30.63
C LYS A 226 2.17 11.56 31.42
N SER A 227 3.40 11.72 30.94
CA SER A 227 4.61 11.19 31.58
C SER A 227 4.84 11.76 32.98
N GLU A 228 4.67 13.07 33.16
CA GLU A 228 4.76 13.73 34.47
C GLU A 228 3.71 13.18 35.44
N LYS A 229 2.47 12.98 35.00
CA LYS A 229 1.38 12.47 35.84
C LYS A 229 1.58 11.00 36.23
N ILE A 230 2.09 10.17 35.31
CA ILE A 230 2.52 8.79 35.64
C ILE A 230 3.62 8.80 36.70
N GLN A 231 4.61 9.68 36.57
CA GLN A 231 5.71 9.79 37.54
C GLN A 231 5.22 10.25 38.93
N GLU A 232 4.23 11.14 38.97
CA GLU A 232 3.60 11.57 40.23
C GLU A 232 2.90 10.40 40.94
N TYR A 233 2.12 9.59 40.22
CA TYR A 233 1.50 8.39 40.80
C TYR A 233 2.53 7.37 41.29
N GLN A 234 3.64 7.18 40.56
CA GLN A 234 4.73 6.32 40.99
C GLN A 234 5.39 6.80 42.29
N LEU A 235 5.57 8.12 42.45
CA LEU A 235 6.09 8.72 43.69
C LEU A 235 5.11 8.57 44.87
N GLN A 236 3.81 8.53 44.59
CA GLN A 236 2.77 8.23 45.59
C GLN A 236 2.70 6.73 45.97
N GLY A 237 3.53 5.88 45.33
CA GLY A 237 3.68 4.47 45.66
C GLY A 237 2.79 3.53 44.85
N PHE A 238 2.08 4.02 43.83
CA PHE A 238 1.33 3.16 42.91
C PHE A 238 2.26 2.47 41.90
N SER A 239 2.01 1.19 41.64
CA SER A 239 2.65 0.44 40.56
C SER A 239 2.11 0.86 39.19
N LEU A 240 2.87 0.60 38.12
CA LEU A 240 2.44 0.89 36.74
C LEU A 240 1.12 0.20 36.36
N GLU A 241 0.86 -0.98 36.91
CA GLU A 241 -0.36 -1.76 36.67
C GLU A 241 -1.57 -1.10 37.33
N GLU A 242 -1.44 -0.63 38.57
CA GLU A 242 -2.50 0.10 39.28
C GLU A 242 -2.79 1.45 38.63
N ILE A 243 -1.77 2.18 38.15
CA ILE A 243 -1.96 3.47 37.45
C ILE A 243 -2.72 3.24 36.14
N LYS A 244 -2.42 2.14 35.44
CA LYS A 244 -3.09 1.78 34.18
C LYS A 244 -4.55 1.39 34.38
N GLU A 245 -4.89 0.78 35.51
CA GLU A 245 -6.29 0.52 35.89
C GLU A 245 -7.03 1.79 36.32
N LEU A 246 -6.36 2.73 36.99
CA LEU A 246 -6.95 3.98 37.50
C LEU A 246 -7.18 5.03 36.41
N GLU A 247 -6.19 5.29 35.56
CA GLU A 247 -6.26 6.24 34.45
C GLU A 247 -5.61 5.63 33.18
N PRO A 248 -6.33 4.76 32.46
CA PRO A 248 -5.81 4.11 31.26
C PRO A 248 -5.37 5.09 30.16
N ASP A 249 -6.00 6.27 30.07
CA ASP A 249 -5.72 7.31 29.07
C ASP A 249 -4.31 7.93 29.19
N LEU A 250 -3.63 7.74 30.34
CA LEU A 250 -2.26 8.19 30.56
C LEU A 250 -1.21 7.34 29.86
N PHE A 251 -1.54 6.08 29.59
CA PHE A 251 -0.69 5.21 28.82
C PHE A 251 -1.12 5.29 27.37
N ASP A 252 -0.24 5.82 26.53
CA ASP A 252 -0.35 5.54 25.10
C ASP A 252 -0.14 4.03 24.92
N ASP A 253 -0.88 3.39 24.00
CA ASP A 253 -0.57 2.04 23.53
C ASP A 253 0.78 2.07 22.79
N GLU A 254 1.89 2.19 23.53
CA GLU A 254 3.26 2.16 23.00
C GLU A 254 3.63 0.77 22.43
N SER A 255 2.76 -0.22 22.59
CA SER A 255 2.96 -1.58 22.11
C SER A 255 2.91 -1.73 20.59
N ASN A 256 2.46 -0.72 19.83
CA ASN A 256 2.42 -0.78 18.36
C ASN A 256 3.01 0.47 17.68
N LYS A 257 4.33 0.65 17.79
CA LYS A 257 5.05 1.52 16.85
C LYS A 257 5.00 0.88 15.46
N ILE A 258 4.01 1.29 14.65
CA ILE A 258 3.84 0.84 13.27
C ILE A 258 5.18 0.98 12.52
N LYS A 259 5.68 -0.14 12.02
CA LYS A 259 6.86 -0.21 11.17
C LYS A 259 6.45 0.10 9.73
N TYR A 260 6.99 1.16 9.18
CA TYR A 260 6.74 1.51 7.79
C TYR A 260 7.72 0.80 6.87
N VAL A 261 7.20 0.21 5.79
CA VAL A 261 8.00 -0.29 4.67
C VAL A 261 7.86 0.70 3.53
N ASN A 262 8.99 1.25 3.12
CA ASN A 262 9.03 2.35 2.19
C ASN A 262 9.09 1.85 0.74
N PHE A 263 8.33 2.50 -0.14
CA PHE A 263 8.32 2.19 -1.57
C PHE A 263 8.49 3.46 -2.41
N ILE A 264 9.13 3.30 -3.57
CA ILE A 264 9.18 4.28 -4.65
C ILE A 264 8.48 3.67 -5.86
N ILE A 265 7.54 4.40 -6.47
CA ILE A 265 6.79 3.95 -7.63
C ILE A 265 7.37 4.61 -8.88
N LYS A 266 7.65 3.80 -9.91
CA LYS A 266 7.97 4.25 -11.26
C LYS A 266 7.01 3.62 -12.24
N ALA A 267 6.25 4.41 -12.99
CA ALA A 267 5.32 3.88 -14.01
C ALA A 267 5.60 4.47 -15.40
N ASP A 268 5.03 3.88 -16.43
CA ASP A 268 5.09 4.37 -17.80
C ASP A 268 4.35 5.70 -18.01
N VAL A 269 3.18 5.83 -17.37
CA VAL A 269 2.27 6.98 -17.46
C VAL A 269 1.84 7.45 -16.07
N SER A 270 1.43 8.70 -15.95
CA SER A 270 1.00 9.30 -14.68
C SER A 270 -0.21 8.61 -14.06
N GLY A 271 -1.21 8.22 -14.86
CA GLY A 271 -2.42 7.58 -14.34
C GLY A 271 -2.13 6.21 -13.70
N SER A 272 -1.23 5.44 -14.29
CA SER A 272 -0.76 4.16 -13.73
C SER A 272 -0.02 4.36 -12.41
N ALA A 273 0.84 5.38 -12.32
CA ALA A 273 1.58 5.68 -11.10
C ALA A 273 0.62 6.00 -9.94
N GLU A 274 -0.39 6.84 -10.21
CA GLU A 274 -1.40 7.23 -9.21
C GLU A 274 -2.27 6.03 -8.79
N ALA A 275 -2.71 5.21 -9.74
CA ALA A 275 -3.52 4.02 -9.46
C ALA A 275 -2.75 2.99 -8.61
N VAL A 276 -1.47 2.76 -8.92
CA VAL A 276 -0.60 1.91 -8.09
C VAL A 276 -0.44 2.53 -6.71
N ARG A 277 -0.24 3.84 -6.62
CA ARG A 277 -0.12 4.55 -5.35
C ARG A 277 -1.34 4.33 -4.46
N GLN A 278 -2.54 4.63 -4.98
CA GLN A 278 -3.79 4.45 -4.24
C GLN A 278 -4.05 3.01 -3.81
N SER A 279 -3.62 2.04 -4.63
CA SER A 279 -3.80 0.62 -4.33
C SER A 279 -2.89 0.12 -3.22
N ILE A 280 -1.69 0.69 -3.07
CA ILE A 280 -0.70 0.22 -2.11
C ILE A 280 -0.56 1.11 -0.88
N GLU A 281 -0.95 2.38 -0.93
CA GLU A 281 -0.80 3.32 0.19
C GLU A 281 -1.62 2.84 1.40
N GLY A 282 -0.97 2.68 2.55
CA GLY A 282 -1.64 2.27 3.79
C GLY A 282 -2.01 0.78 3.89
N LEU A 283 -1.62 -0.06 2.93
CA LEU A 283 -1.71 -1.52 3.06
C LEU A 283 -0.92 -2.02 4.27
N GLY A 284 -1.45 -3.01 4.97
CA GLY A 284 -0.83 -3.64 6.13
C GLY A 284 -1.77 -3.72 7.32
N ASN A 285 -1.21 -3.68 8.53
CA ASN A 285 -1.94 -3.76 9.80
C ASN A 285 -1.34 -2.79 10.83
N ASP A 286 -1.74 -2.87 12.10
CA ASP A 286 -1.26 -1.97 13.14
C ASP A 286 0.18 -2.22 13.60
N GLU A 287 0.88 -3.18 12.99
CA GLU A 287 2.30 -3.45 13.22
C GLU A 287 3.19 -3.04 12.05
N VAL A 288 2.76 -3.30 10.81
CA VAL A 288 3.52 -3.00 9.59
C VAL A 288 2.60 -2.37 8.56
N LYS A 289 2.98 -1.20 8.04
CA LYS A 289 2.24 -0.51 6.96
C LYS A 289 3.16 -0.13 5.81
N SER A 290 2.64 -0.15 4.60
CA SER A 290 3.32 0.44 3.44
C SER A 290 3.33 1.96 3.55
N ARG A 291 4.38 2.57 3.00
CA ARG A 291 4.52 4.01 2.86
C ARG A 291 5.16 4.34 1.53
N ILE A 292 4.57 5.27 0.80
CA ILE A 292 5.08 5.66 -0.50
C ILE A 292 5.84 6.97 -0.34
N ILE A 293 7.12 6.97 -0.72
CA ILE A 293 7.98 8.16 -0.56
C ILE A 293 7.91 9.01 -1.83
N PHE A 294 8.02 8.36 -2.99
CA PHE A 294 8.01 9.04 -4.27
C PHE A 294 7.20 8.24 -5.29
N GLU A 295 6.53 8.99 -6.15
CA GLU A 295 5.80 8.52 -7.32
C GLU A 295 6.30 9.35 -8.51
N GLU A 296 6.91 8.70 -9.50
CA GLU A 296 7.42 9.38 -10.68
C GLU A 296 7.15 8.59 -11.96
N VAL A 297 7.06 9.30 -13.08
CA VAL A 297 6.81 8.70 -14.40
C VAL A 297 8.13 8.52 -15.15
N GLY A 298 8.26 7.39 -15.84
CA GLY A 298 9.43 6.99 -16.60
C GLY A 298 10.22 5.83 -15.97
N ALA A 299 11.20 5.34 -16.71
CA ALA A 299 12.08 4.29 -16.21
C ALA A 299 12.93 4.76 -15.01
N PRO A 300 13.32 3.87 -14.09
CA PRO A 300 14.18 4.24 -12.96
C PRO A 300 15.56 4.76 -13.42
N THR A 301 16.11 5.67 -12.63
CA THR A 301 17.37 6.39 -12.85
C THR A 301 18.33 6.20 -11.67
N GLU A 302 19.58 6.65 -11.79
CA GLU A 302 20.55 6.58 -10.68
C GLU A 302 20.10 7.40 -9.46
N SER A 303 19.40 8.51 -9.68
CA SER A 303 18.83 9.32 -8.60
C SER A 303 17.74 8.58 -7.84
N ASP A 304 16.97 7.72 -8.50
CA ASP A 304 15.99 6.85 -7.84
C ASP A 304 16.67 5.83 -6.93
N ILE A 305 17.76 5.22 -7.39
CA ILE A 305 18.54 4.28 -6.57
C ILE A 305 19.13 4.97 -5.35
N ALA A 306 19.67 6.18 -5.50
CA ALA A 306 20.21 6.95 -4.39
C ALA A 306 19.11 7.24 -3.34
N ARG A 307 17.94 7.72 -3.78
CA ARG A 307 16.80 7.98 -2.89
C ARG A 307 16.31 6.72 -2.19
N ALA A 308 16.19 5.62 -2.93
CA ALA A 308 15.77 4.34 -2.39
C ALA A 308 16.73 3.86 -1.29
N LYS A 309 18.04 3.98 -1.52
CA LYS A 309 19.06 3.63 -0.53
C LYS A 309 18.97 4.50 0.72
N ASP A 310 18.85 5.82 0.57
CA ASP A 310 18.83 6.75 1.70
C ASP A 310 17.58 6.62 2.56
N SER A 311 16.49 6.10 1.97
CA SER A 311 15.20 5.94 2.63
C SER A 311 14.84 4.48 2.96
N ASP A 312 15.75 3.53 2.72
CA ASP A 312 15.50 2.08 2.86
C ASP A 312 14.21 1.65 2.14
N ALA A 313 14.04 2.15 0.91
CA ALA A 313 12.86 1.92 0.09
C ALA A 313 13.12 0.93 -1.04
N GLU A 314 12.09 0.19 -1.40
CA GLU A 314 12.06 -0.69 -2.55
C GLU A 314 11.45 0.03 -3.77
N ILE A 315 12.00 -0.19 -4.97
CA ILE A 315 11.50 0.45 -6.20
C ILE A 315 10.55 -0.49 -6.94
N LEU A 316 9.27 -0.11 -7.02
CA LEU A 316 8.23 -0.80 -7.76
C LEU A 316 8.09 -0.16 -9.15
N VAL A 317 8.26 -0.97 -10.19
CA VAL A 317 8.29 -0.51 -11.57
C VAL A 317 7.10 -1.08 -12.33
N PHE A 318 6.18 -0.23 -12.77
CA PHE A 318 4.93 -0.64 -13.41
C PHE A 318 4.90 -0.30 -14.90
N ASN A 319 4.66 -1.31 -15.74
CA ASN A 319 4.54 -1.23 -17.20
C ASN A 319 5.72 -0.54 -17.92
N THR A 320 6.89 -0.49 -17.29
CA THR A 320 8.12 0.08 -17.88
C THR A 320 9.30 -0.85 -17.65
N LYS A 321 10.28 -0.78 -18.56
CA LYS A 321 11.47 -1.64 -18.52
C LYS A 321 12.60 -0.96 -17.78
N VAL A 322 13.27 -1.69 -16.89
CA VAL A 322 14.44 -1.16 -16.19
C VAL A 322 15.69 -1.33 -17.07
N PRO A 323 16.47 -0.26 -17.29
CA PRO A 323 17.75 -0.37 -17.99
C PRO A 323 18.74 -1.29 -17.25
N LYS A 324 19.55 -2.06 -18.01
CA LYS A 324 20.47 -3.06 -17.43
C LYS A 324 21.56 -2.44 -16.53
N ASP A 325 22.04 -1.26 -16.91
CA ASP A 325 22.96 -0.44 -16.14
C ASP A 325 22.38 -0.06 -14.77
N ILE A 326 21.08 0.29 -14.73
CA ILE A 326 20.37 0.63 -13.49
C ILE A 326 20.19 -0.61 -12.60
N LEU A 327 19.84 -1.78 -13.16
CA LEU A 327 19.77 -3.03 -12.38
C LEU A 327 21.12 -3.39 -11.73
N ASN A 328 22.23 -3.19 -12.46
CA ASN A 328 23.57 -3.44 -11.93
C ASN A 328 23.93 -2.46 -10.80
N SER A 329 23.58 -1.18 -10.96
CA SER A 329 23.80 -0.16 -9.92
C SER A 329 22.95 -0.43 -8.67
N ALA A 330 21.69 -0.83 -8.85
CA ALA A 330 20.80 -1.19 -7.73
C ALA A 330 21.35 -2.39 -6.94
N SER A 331 21.84 -3.42 -7.64
CA SER A 331 22.46 -4.60 -7.02
C SER A 331 23.69 -4.23 -6.19
N LYS A 332 24.54 -3.32 -6.69
CA LYS A 332 25.71 -2.81 -5.95
C LYS A 332 25.31 -2.02 -4.70
N SER A 333 24.25 -1.22 -4.81
CA SER A 333 23.72 -0.42 -3.70
C SER A 333 22.79 -1.20 -2.76
N LYS A 334 22.53 -2.49 -3.03
CA LYS A 334 21.60 -3.36 -2.28
C LYS A 334 20.17 -2.80 -2.24
N VAL A 335 19.76 -2.13 -3.32
CA VAL A 335 18.39 -1.64 -3.52
C VAL A 335 17.62 -2.67 -4.35
N GLU A 336 16.43 -3.05 -3.88
CA GLU A 336 15.56 -3.98 -4.59
C GLU A 336 14.71 -3.22 -5.63
N ILE A 337 14.65 -3.76 -6.85
CA ILE A 337 13.83 -3.25 -7.94
C ILE A 337 12.99 -4.39 -8.48
N LYS A 338 11.67 -4.21 -8.55
CA LYS A 338 10.73 -5.21 -9.06
C LYS A 338 9.89 -4.65 -10.21
N GLU A 339 9.78 -5.43 -11.28
CA GLU A 339 9.01 -5.08 -12.48
C GLU A 339 7.65 -5.77 -12.49
N PHE A 340 6.59 -5.02 -12.80
CA PHE A 340 5.22 -5.50 -12.87
C PHE A 340 4.51 -4.94 -14.10
N ASN A 341 3.56 -5.70 -14.63
CA ASN A 341 2.65 -5.31 -15.71
C ASN A 341 1.17 -5.48 -15.32
N VAL A 342 0.90 -6.08 -14.16
CA VAL A 342 -0.44 -6.35 -13.64
C VAL A 342 -0.47 -5.90 -12.17
N ILE A 343 -1.45 -5.05 -11.83
CA ILE A 343 -1.51 -4.40 -10.51
C ILE A 343 -1.72 -5.41 -9.37
N TYR A 344 -2.47 -6.49 -9.61
CA TYR A 344 -2.71 -7.54 -8.62
C TYR A 344 -1.42 -8.24 -8.17
N HIS A 345 -0.53 -8.58 -9.11
CA HIS A 345 0.76 -9.20 -8.77
C HIS A 345 1.66 -8.23 -7.97
N LEU A 346 1.55 -6.92 -8.23
CA LEU A 346 2.27 -5.90 -7.47
C LEU A 346 1.74 -5.84 -6.03
N ILE A 347 0.42 -5.81 -5.84
CA ILE A 347 -0.20 -5.81 -4.50
C ILE A 347 0.19 -7.06 -3.71
N GLU A 348 0.11 -8.23 -4.34
CA GLU A 348 0.51 -9.51 -3.72
C GLU A 348 1.97 -9.50 -3.25
N ASP A 349 2.87 -8.97 -4.08
CA ASP A 349 4.28 -8.89 -3.73
C ASP A 349 4.54 -7.86 -2.61
N VAL A 350 3.87 -6.71 -2.63
CA VAL A 350 3.90 -5.74 -1.52
C VAL A 350 3.43 -6.39 -0.23
N LEU A 351 2.30 -7.11 -0.23
CA LEU A 351 1.80 -7.82 0.94
C LEU A 351 2.80 -8.86 1.46
N LYS A 352 3.47 -9.58 0.56
CA LYS A 352 4.54 -10.53 0.92
C LYS A 352 5.73 -9.83 1.55
N THR A 353 6.16 -8.69 1.00
CA THR A 353 7.23 -7.87 1.57
C THR A 353 6.84 -7.39 2.97
N LEU A 354 5.63 -6.83 3.15
CA LEU A 354 5.14 -6.39 4.45
C LEU A 354 5.09 -7.56 5.46
N THR A 355 4.60 -8.72 5.02
CA THR A 355 4.54 -9.94 5.82
C THR A 355 5.94 -10.38 6.30
N SER A 356 6.95 -10.30 5.43
CA SER A 356 8.33 -10.65 5.79
C SER A 356 8.94 -9.72 6.85
N LYS A 357 8.37 -8.52 7.02
CA LYS A 357 8.83 -7.50 7.97
C LYS A 357 8.10 -7.58 9.31
N LEU A 358 7.07 -8.43 9.45
CA LEU A 358 6.37 -8.72 10.70
C LEU A 358 7.30 -9.43 11.69
N THR A 359 7.14 -9.10 12.96
CA THR A 359 7.83 -9.81 14.05
C THR A 359 7.22 -11.22 14.17
N PRO A 360 8.04 -12.29 14.13
CA PRO A 360 7.55 -13.65 14.28
C PRO A 360 6.98 -13.87 15.68
N ILE A 361 5.87 -14.60 15.77
CA ILE A 361 5.34 -15.08 17.04
C ILE A 361 5.94 -16.46 17.29
N TYR A 362 6.34 -16.74 18.52
CA TYR A 362 6.90 -18.03 18.90
C TYR A 362 5.87 -18.84 19.68
N GLU A 363 5.64 -20.09 19.25
CA GLU A 363 4.88 -21.06 20.03
C GLU A 363 5.85 -21.91 20.85
N THR A 364 5.51 -22.11 22.13
CA THR A 364 6.32 -22.93 23.02
C THR A 364 5.88 -24.39 22.91
N LYS A 365 6.71 -25.24 22.32
CA LYS A 365 6.47 -26.68 22.26
C LYS A 365 7.29 -27.40 23.33
N VAL A 366 6.61 -28.11 24.23
CA VAL A 366 7.28 -28.96 25.23
C VAL A 366 7.82 -30.21 24.52
N ILE A 367 9.14 -30.42 24.62
CA ILE A 367 9.87 -31.52 23.97
C ILE A 367 10.03 -32.72 24.91
N SER A 368 10.25 -32.46 26.20
CA SER A 368 10.37 -33.51 27.20
C SER A 368 9.99 -33.03 28.59
N LYS A 369 9.58 -33.98 29.43
CA LYS A 369 9.25 -33.76 30.83
C LYS A 369 10.08 -34.66 31.71
N VAL A 370 10.60 -34.11 32.79
CA VAL A 370 11.51 -34.77 33.73
C VAL A 370 11.01 -34.53 35.14
N ALA A 371 10.68 -35.58 35.88
CA ALA A 371 10.21 -35.49 37.26
C ALA A 371 11.39 -35.57 38.23
N ILE A 372 11.51 -34.60 39.13
CA ILE A 372 12.49 -34.62 40.21
C ILE A 372 12.02 -35.61 41.27
N LYS A 373 12.87 -36.60 41.57
CA LYS A 373 12.60 -37.60 42.60
C LYS A 373 13.35 -37.35 43.89
N GLN A 374 14.60 -36.90 43.79
CA GLN A 374 15.46 -36.69 44.93
C GLN A 374 16.48 -35.60 44.64
N LEU A 375 16.89 -34.85 45.65
CA LEU A 375 17.93 -33.83 45.54
C LEU A 375 19.22 -34.32 46.19
N PHE A 376 20.34 -34.10 45.51
CA PHE A 376 21.68 -34.42 46.00
C PHE A 376 22.51 -33.16 46.08
N GLU A 377 23.16 -32.93 47.21
CA GLU A 377 24.13 -31.86 47.36
C GLU A 377 25.54 -32.44 47.17
N ILE A 378 26.28 -31.92 46.19
CA ILE A 378 27.64 -32.36 45.90
C ILE A 378 28.61 -31.21 46.17
N GLY A 379 29.60 -31.46 47.01
CA GLY A 379 30.70 -30.52 47.24
C GLY A 379 31.65 -30.45 46.04
N LEU A 380 31.88 -29.24 45.54
CA LEU A 380 32.88 -28.94 44.51
C LEU A 380 34.21 -28.51 45.14
N LYS A 381 35.26 -28.41 44.32
CA LYS A 381 36.54 -27.84 44.75
C LYS A 381 36.33 -26.37 45.16
N GLY A 382 36.58 -26.04 46.43
CA GLY A 382 36.58 -24.66 46.92
C GLY A 382 35.40 -24.22 47.80
N LYS A 383 34.85 -25.10 48.65
CA LYS A 383 33.69 -24.83 49.54
C LYS A 383 32.35 -24.48 48.84
N GLU A 384 32.30 -24.50 47.52
CA GLU A 384 31.05 -24.40 46.76
C GLU A 384 30.30 -25.74 46.78
N THR A 385 28.99 -25.71 47.00
CA THR A 385 28.10 -26.86 46.87
C THR A 385 27.20 -26.69 45.65
N MET A 386 26.93 -27.78 44.94
CA MET A 386 26.02 -27.81 43.79
C MET A 386 24.88 -28.77 44.07
N ILE A 387 23.65 -28.32 43.82
CA ILE A 387 22.46 -29.16 43.93
C ILE A 387 22.24 -29.87 42.59
N ILE A 388 22.15 -31.20 42.64
CA ILE A 388 21.81 -32.06 41.51
C ILE A 388 20.47 -32.73 41.79
N ALA A 389 19.50 -32.46 40.92
CA ALA A 389 18.20 -33.13 40.95
C ALA A 389 18.31 -34.52 40.31
N GLY A 390 18.27 -35.55 41.14
CA GLY A 390 18.02 -36.93 40.72
C GLY A 390 16.61 -37.06 40.18
N SER A 391 16.52 -37.20 38.87
CA SER A 391 15.27 -37.06 38.13
C SER A 391 15.07 -38.23 37.17
N ARG A 392 13.82 -38.46 36.75
CA ARG A 392 13.47 -39.45 35.73
C ARG A 392 12.78 -38.77 34.56
N VAL A 393 13.21 -39.09 33.34
CA VAL A 393 12.51 -38.63 32.13
C VAL A 393 11.18 -39.36 32.03
N ILE A 394 10.08 -38.60 32.06
CA ILE A 394 8.70 -39.09 32.05
C ILE A 394 8.18 -39.16 30.61
N ASP A 395 8.62 -38.21 29.78
CA ASP A 395 8.17 -38.06 28.41
C ASP A 395 9.26 -37.40 27.55
N GLY A 396 9.39 -37.85 26.30
CA GLY A 396 10.36 -37.35 25.33
C GLY A 396 11.84 -37.72 25.59
N THR A 397 12.73 -36.94 25.00
CA THR A 397 14.20 -37.07 25.14
C THR A 397 14.75 -35.76 25.68
N PHE A 398 15.33 -35.79 26.88
CA PHE A 398 15.86 -34.60 27.56
C PHE A 398 17.30 -34.35 27.14
N LYS A 399 17.61 -33.14 26.65
CA LYS A 399 18.93 -32.78 26.13
C LYS A 399 19.62 -31.76 27.03
N LYS A 400 20.96 -31.82 27.08
CA LYS A 400 21.80 -30.94 27.91
C LYS A 400 21.73 -29.46 27.52
N ASN A 401 21.45 -29.13 26.27
CA ASN A 401 21.42 -27.74 25.79
C ASN A 401 20.00 -27.16 25.66
N SER A 402 18.99 -27.82 26.25
CA SER A 402 17.61 -27.37 26.17
C SER A 402 17.32 -26.17 27.07
N GLN A 403 16.42 -25.29 26.62
CA GLN A 403 15.73 -24.33 27.47
C GLN A 403 14.68 -25.09 28.29
N VAL A 404 14.60 -24.77 29.57
CA VAL A 404 13.76 -25.49 30.51
C VAL A 404 12.99 -24.53 31.41
N ARG A 405 11.81 -24.98 31.84
CA ARG A 405 11.05 -24.36 32.91
C ARG A 405 10.78 -25.38 34.01
N LEU A 406 10.89 -24.95 35.25
CA LEU A 406 10.56 -25.74 36.42
C LEU A 406 9.10 -25.44 36.80
N VAL A 407 8.30 -26.49 36.92
CA VAL A 407 6.86 -26.42 37.17
C VAL A 407 6.53 -27.12 38.48
N ARG A 408 5.84 -26.42 39.38
CA ARG A 408 5.36 -26.94 40.67
C ARG A 408 3.87 -26.67 40.78
N ASN A 409 3.07 -27.72 41.02
CA ASN A 409 1.60 -27.62 41.11
C ASN A 409 0.92 -26.91 39.92
N GLY A 410 1.53 -26.97 38.73
CA GLY A 410 1.03 -26.32 37.51
C GLY A 410 1.55 -24.89 37.29
N GLU A 411 2.26 -24.30 38.25
CA GLU A 411 2.85 -22.96 38.12
C GLU A 411 4.33 -23.02 37.72
N VAL A 412 4.76 -22.10 36.86
CA VAL A 412 6.17 -21.97 36.45
C VAL A 412 6.93 -21.19 37.51
N ILE A 413 7.83 -21.85 38.22
CA ILE A 413 8.62 -21.26 39.30
C ILE A 413 10.00 -20.79 38.86
N TYR A 414 10.51 -21.29 37.74
CA TYR A 414 11.79 -20.88 37.17
C TYR A 414 11.85 -21.15 35.67
N THR A 415 12.56 -20.30 34.92
CA THR A 415 12.88 -20.52 33.50
C THR A 415 14.36 -20.25 33.26
N GLY A 416 15.03 -21.16 32.54
CA GLY A 416 16.45 -20.99 32.21
C GLY A 416 16.99 -22.14 31.37
N LYS A 417 18.27 -22.50 31.59
CA LYS A 417 18.96 -23.55 30.82
C LYS A 417 19.51 -24.64 31.75
N VAL A 418 19.75 -25.81 31.19
CA VAL A 418 20.42 -26.92 31.88
C VAL A 418 21.92 -26.63 31.98
N LYS A 419 22.44 -26.64 33.20
CA LYS A 419 23.87 -26.44 33.51
C LYS A 419 24.64 -27.75 33.34
N GLN A 420 24.11 -28.85 33.87
CA GLN A 420 24.71 -30.17 33.73
C GLN A 420 23.66 -31.28 33.61
N LEU A 421 23.98 -32.29 32.80
CA LEU A 421 23.18 -33.49 32.62
C LEU A 421 24.09 -34.71 32.72
N LYS A 422 23.82 -35.57 33.70
CA LYS A 422 24.63 -36.76 34.00
C LYS A 422 23.78 -37.99 34.12
N VAL A 423 24.32 -39.13 33.71
CA VAL A 423 23.78 -40.45 34.05
C VAL A 423 24.85 -41.18 34.84
N VAL A 424 24.52 -41.53 36.09
CA VAL A 424 25.47 -42.06 37.07
C VAL A 424 26.63 -41.07 37.30
N LYS A 425 27.83 -41.31 36.74
CA LYS A 425 29.01 -40.45 36.89
C LYS A 425 29.45 -39.80 35.58
N ASN A 426 28.78 -40.09 34.46
CA ASN A 426 29.18 -39.64 33.14
C ASN A 426 28.31 -38.47 32.67
N ASP A 427 28.93 -37.42 32.15
CA ASP A 427 28.23 -36.36 31.43
C ASP A 427 27.65 -36.92 30.12
N VAL A 428 26.38 -36.64 29.86
CA VAL A 428 25.68 -37.10 28.65
C VAL A 428 25.02 -35.94 27.93
N ASN A 429 24.85 -36.07 26.62
CA ASN A 429 24.20 -35.05 25.79
C ASN A 429 22.68 -35.16 25.78
N GLU A 430 22.16 -36.39 25.93
CA GLU A 430 20.73 -36.66 25.93
C GLU A 430 20.38 -37.87 26.82
N VAL A 431 19.15 -37.87 27.33
CA VAL A 431 18.58 -38.96 28.14
C VAL A 431 17.17 -39.26 27.61
N LYS A 432 16.92 -40.54 27.29
CA LYS A 432 15.66 -41.00 26.71
C LYS A 432 14.60 -41.26 27.79
N ASN A 433 13.35 -41.32 27.36
CA ASN A 433 12.20 -41.64 28.22
C ASN A 433 12.44 -42.90 29.07
N GLY A 434 12.07 -42.83 30.35
CA GLY A 434 12.16 -43.92 31.32
C GLY A 434 13.51 -44.03 32.04
N ALA A 435 14.56 -43.34 31.57
CA ALA A 435 15.87 -43.38 32.20
C ALA A 435 16.02 -42.35 33.33
N ASP A 436 16.83 -42.70 34.33
CA ASP A 436 17.20 -41.81 35.43
C ASP A 436 18.40 -40.95 35.05
N CYS A 437 18.38 -39.69 35.45
CA CYS A 437 19.45 -38.72 35.21
C CYS A 437 19.60 -37.73 36.36
N GLY A 438 20.81 -37.22 36.55
CA GLY A 438 21.09 -36.07 37.40
C GLY A 438 21.06 -34.80 36.55
N VAL A 439 20.21 -33.85 36.93
CA VAL A 439 20.05 -32.57 36.25
C VAL A 439 20.44 -31.44 37.20
N SER A 440 21.20 -30.46 36.72
CA SER A 440 21.37 -29.17 37.39
C SER A 440 21.03 -28.03 36.45
N LEU A 441 20.48 -26.95 36.99
CA LEU A 441 20.00 -25.79 36.24
C LEU A 441 20.91 -24.58 36.47
N GLU A 442 20.98 -23.67 35.49
CA GLU A 442 21.74 -22.43 35.64
C GLU A 442 21.13 -21.54 36.74
N GLY A 443 21.95 -20.85 37.53
CA GLY A 443 21.45 -20.01 38.64
C GLY A 443 20.91 -20.76 39.85
N ASP A 444 21.01 -22.10 39.87
CA ASP A 444 20.75 -22.98 41.02
C ASP A 444 19.41 -22.66 41.75
N PRO A 445 18.26 -22.71 41.04
CA PRO A 445 16.95 -22.40 41.61
C PRO A 445 16.51 -23.41 42.69
N GLU A 446 15.57 -23.01 43.55
CA GLU A 446 15.02 -23.87 44.61
C GLU A 446 14.15 -25.00 44.03
N MET A 447 14.77 -26.14 43.74
CA MET A 447 14.13 -27.38 43.31
C MET A 447 13.58 -28.17 44.53
N LYS A 448 12.45 -28.86 44.36
CA LYS A 448 11.85 -29.76 45.36
C LYS A 448 11.50 -31.11 44.74
N GLU A 449 11.43 -32.14 45.58
CA GLU A 449 10.91 -33.44 45.15
C GLU A 449 9.46 -33.30 44.71
N GLY A 450 9.11 -33.90 43.57
CA GLY A 450 7.80 -33.76 42.95
C GLY A 450 7.68 -32.64 41.90
N ASP A 451 8.68 -31.76 41.78
CA ASP A 451 8.71 -30.77 40.70
C ASP A 451 8.90 -31.43 39.33
N ILE A 452 8.39 -30.79 38.28
CA ILE A 452 8.56 -31.21 36.89
C ILE A 452 9.41 -30.19 36.14
N ILE A 453 10.51 -30.64 35.55
CA ILE A 453 11.31 -29.87 34.61
C ILE A 453 10.77 -30.16 33.21
N GLU A 454 10.25 -29.12 32.55
CA GLU A 454 9.81 -29.20 31.17
C GLU A 454 10.85 -28.55 30.26
N ALA A 455 11.45 -29.34 29.36
CA ALA A 455 12.25 -28.79 28.28
C ALA A 455 11.34 -28.36 27.14
N PHE A 456 11.54 -27.14 26.65
CA PHE A 456 10.75 -26.58 25.57
C PHE A 456 11.62 -25.96 24.49
N GLU A 457 11.07 -25.90 23.28
CA GLU A 457 11.63 -25.16 22.17
C GLU A 457 10.60 -24.13 21.69
N GLN A 458 11.10 -22.96 21.30
CA GLN A 458 10.30 -21.91 20.70
C GLN A 458 10.28 -22.12 19.18
N ILE A 459 9.13 -22.45 18.62
CA ILE A 459 8.94 -22.63 17.19
C ILE A 459 8.38 -21.32 16.61
N PRO A 460 9.05 -20.69 15.64
CA PRO A 460 8.50 -19.50 15.00
C PRO A 460 7.28 -19.89 14.15
N ILE A 461 6.14 -19.26 14.42
CA ILE A 461 4.95 -19.31 13.56
C ILE A 461 5.06 -18.18 12.55
N GLN A 462 5.01 -18.53 11.27
CA GLN A 462 4.96 -17.56 10.19
C GLN A 462 3.59 -16.88 10.18
N ARG A 463 3.60 -15.55 10.25
CA ARG A 463 2.40 -14.72 10.18
C ARG A 463 2.11 -14.35 8.73
N HIS A 464 0.86 -14.02 8.46
CA HIS A 464 0.40 -13.51 7.16
C HIS A 464 -0.49 -12.28 7.39
N LEU A 465 -0.45 -11.35 6.46
CA LEU A 465 -1.35 -10.20 6.38
C LEU A 465 -2.66 -10.55 5.70
#